data_AF-A0A2J0M934-F1
#
_entry.id   AF-A0A2J0M934-F1
#
_cell.length_a   1.000
_cell.length_b   1.000
_cell.length_c   1.000
_cell.angle_alpha   90.00
_cell.angle_beta   90.00
_cell.angle_gamma   90.00
#
_symmetry.space_group_name_H-M   'P 1'
#
loop_
_entity.id
_entity.type
_entity.pdbx_description
1 polymer ?
#
loop_
_entity_poly.entity_id
_entity_poly.type
_entity_poly.pdbx_seq_one_letter_code
_entity_poly.pdbx_strand_id
1 'polypeptide(L)'
;MNNPACTKTLSLPQLIEIEPTNCCNLRCEMCHVSHIPSYTKRFLDIGLIPKLNSLSGCCISIGSGYEPMVHPEFAELVGKLSKIAGKIQIITNGTLLNRKNLDALTKAKPCLINFSFDGCTKKTYETIRNNARFQHVVKNILNVVKTFKNKKTIVTVNYTLMRDTLIEASAAVDFWNKRGIDMIRFLLMVVRYPDKKLVQNCLYPLREQLESIMDTVASDIVTRKKRIAMELGFSIAKKNSLTPYFDKSILRSNNPKARVLASCRQAYLYENDKNVPHFKCRGAYNSATILANGDIQICFKYTIGNLHNSSFEEIWFSSYADEIRSSMATSHENCMNCDCYKFGIAYHDLKLDDIKSYFASELLPWVDTVDFESGKIDVNQLFIEPKLVEVKDNMNIIYYAGYYIAAPHSLGSLDLRTVDFKNYPGLVCRIKYEDLMSQLIKLG
;
A
#
# COMPACT_ATOMS: atom_id res chain seq x y z
N MET A 1 -39.14 -4.34 -21.31
CA MET A 1 -38.67 -3.06 -21.86
C MET A 1 -37.16 -3.07 -21.81
N ASN A 2 -36.53 -3.17 -22.98
CA ASN A 2 -35.08 -3.19 -23.13
C ASN A 2 -34.53 -1.80 -22.81
N ASN A 3 -33.56 -1.71 -21.90
CA ASN A 3 -32.79 -0.50 -21.67
C ASN A 3 -31.44 -0.63 -22.41
N PRO A 4 -31.24 0.08 -23.54
CA PRO A 4 -29.97 0.05 -24.26
C PRO A 4 -29.09 1.18 -23.72
N ALA A 5 -28.21 0.87 -22.74
CA ALA A 5 -27.21 1.84 -22.29
C ALA A 5 -25.91 1.17 -21.83
N CYS A 6 -24.91 1.26 -22.70
CA CYS A 6 -23.47 1.20 -22.42
C CYS A 6 -22.81 -0.19 -22.19
N THR A 7 -22.95 -1.12 -23.12
CA THR A 7 -22.00 -2.24 -23.23
C THR A 7 -20.73 -1.80 -23.95
N LYS A 8 -19.82 -1.09 -23.26
CA LYS A 8 -18.40 -1.26 -23.56
C LYS A 8 -17.98 -2.55 -22.85
N THR A 9 -17.62 -3.56 -23.63
CA THR A 9 -17.04 -4.81 -23.14
C THR A 9 -15.87 -4.49 -22.22
N LEU A 10 -16.02 -4.83 -20.94
CA LEU A 10 -14.94 -4.79 -19.96
C LEU A 10 -13.72 -5.49 -20.55
N SER A 11 -12.56 -4.86 -20.47
CA SER A 11 -11.29 -5.46 -20.87
C SER A 11 -10.59 -6.09 -19.67
N LEU A 12 -9.61 -6.96 -19.94
CA LEU A 12 -8.70 -7.43 -18.90
C LEU A 12 -7.88 -6.25 -18.33
N PRO A 13 -7.54 -6.28 -17.04
CA PRO A 13 -6.84 -5.18 -16.38
C PRO A 13 -5.40 -5.05 -16.90
N GLN A 14 -4.93 -3.80 -17.04
CA GLN A 14 -3.57 -3.52 -17.47
C GLN A 14 -2.55 -3.52 -16.33
N LEU A 15 -3.00 -3.46 -15.08
CA LEU A 15 -2.15 -3.54 -13.89
C LEU A 15 -2.57 -4.72 -13.00
N ILE A 16 -1.62 -5.62 -12.74
CA ILE A 16 -1.77 -6.68 -11.75
C ILE A 16 -0.77 -6.43 -10.63
N GLU A 17 -1.28 -6.25 -9.40
CA GLU A 17 -0.45 -6.24 -8.21
C GLU A 17 -0.44 -7.63 -7.58
N ILE A 18 0.74 -8.16 -7.24
CA ILE A 18 0.88 -9.50 -6.68
C ILE A 18 1.56 -9.40 -5.33
N GLU A 19 0.87 -9.86 -4.31
CA GLU A 19 1.42 -10.12 -2.98
C GLU A 19 1.72 -11.62 -2.88
N PRO A 20 2.94 -12.07 -3.22
CA PRO A 20 3.27 -13.49 -3.24
C PRO A 20 3.27 -14.09 -1.83
N THR A 21 3.30 -13.25 -0.79
CA THR A 21 3.24 -13.65 0.60
C THR A 21 2.48 -12.59 1.40
N ASN A 22 1.96 -12.97 2.55
CA ASN A 22 1.41 -12.05 3.56
C ASN A 22 2.40 -11.83 4.72
N CYS A 23 3.70 -12.01 4.48
CA CYS A 23 4.74 -11.99 5.50
C CYS A 23 5.85 -10.99 5.18
N CYS A 24 6.43 -10.40 6.21
CA CYS A 24 7.65 -9.60 6.09
C CYS A 24 8.66 -10.02 7.14
N ASN A 25 9.95 -9.98 6.79
CA ASN A 25 11.06 -10.25 7.72
C ASN A 25 11.41 -9.02 8.58
N LEU A 26 10.88 -7.84 8.25
CA LEU A 26 11.02 -6.62 9.04
C LEU A 26 9.78 -6.33 9.88
N ARG A 27 9.94 -5.46 10.88
CA ARG A 27 8.85 -4.91 11.70
C ARG A 27 8.96 -3.40 11.76
N CYS A 28 8.92 -2.75 10.60
CA CYS A 28 9.12 -1.29 10.53
C CYS A 28 8.05 -0.55 11.34
N GLU A 29 8.43 0.53 12.01
CA GLU A 29 7.56 1.27 12.95
C GLU A 29 6.21 1.64 12.32
N MET A 30 6.23 2.29 11.16
CA MET A 30 5.04 2.76 10.41
C MET A 30 4.26 1.69 9.65
N CYS A 31 4.77 0.46 9.57
CA CYS A 31 4.26 -0.52 8.63
C CYS A 31 3.05 -1.28 9.19
N HIS A 32 1.99 -1.42 8.40
CA HIS A 32 0.82 -2.20 8.78
C HIS A 32 1.16 -3.63 9.23
N VAL A 33 2.13 -4.27 8.58
CA VAL A 33 2.59 -5.63 8.91
C VAL A 33 3.07 -5.77 10.37
N SER A 34 3.58 -4.69 10.97
CA SER A 34 4.05 -4.68 12.36
C SER A 34 2.91 -4.66 13.37
N HIS A 35 1.72 -4.23 12.96
CA HIS A 35 0.54 -4.06 13.79
C HIS A 35 -0.55 -5.10 13.50
N ILE A 36 -0.25 -6.11 12.66
CA ILE A 36 -1.11 -7.27 12.47
C ILE A 36 -0.96 -8.17 13.72
N PRO A 37 -2.02 -8.39 14.52
CA PRO A 37 -1.90 -9.12 15.80
C PRO A 37 -1.40 -10.55 15.63
N SER A 38 -1.83 -11.21 14.55
CA SER A 38 -1.40 -12.55 14.17
C SER A 38 -1.72 -12.80 12.70
N TYR A 39 -0.87 -13.53 12.01
CA TYR A 39 -1.16 -14.04 10.66
C TYR A 39 -0.63 -15.46 10.49
N THR A 40 -1.36 -16.26 9.72
CA THR A 40 -0.84 -17.51 9.18
C THR A 40 0.05 -17.19 8.00
N LYS A 41 1.29 -17.65 8.03
CA LYS A 41 2.22 -17.49 6.91
C LYS A 41 1.67 -18.18 5.67
N ARG A 42 1.52 -17.42 4.59
CA ARG A 42 1.05 -17.91 3.29
C ARG A 42 2.00 -17.50 2.17
N PHE A 43 2.01 -18.35 1.16
CA PHE A 43 2.82 -18.22 -0.04
C PHE A 43 1.95 -18.59 -1.23
N LEU A 44 1.96 -17.75 -2.26
CA LEU A 44 1.24 -17.99 -3.50
C LEU A 44 1.82 -19.25 -4.16
N ASP A 45 0.97 -20.24 -4.38
CA ASP A 45 1.35 -21.42 -5.15
C ASP A 45 1.74 -21.01 -6.58
N ILE A 46 3.02 -21.18 -6.93
CA ILE A 46 3.54 -20.83 -8.27
C ILE A 46 2.95 -21.72 -9.37
N GLY A 47 2.33 -22.85 -9.02
CA GLY A 47 1.52 -23.70 -9.89
C GLY A 47 0.26 -23.02 -10.41
N LEU A 48 -0.19 -21.94 -9.76
CA LEU A 48 -1.34 -21.14 -10.21
C LEU A 48 -0.98 -20.13 -11.29
N ILE A 49 0.31 -19.80 -11.50
CA ILE A 49 0.73 -18.76 -12.46
C ILE A 49 0.23 -19.02 -13.90
N PRO A 50 0.16 -20.26 -14.43
CA PRO A 50 -0.44 -20.52 -15.73
C PRO A 50 -1.89 -20.05 -15.88
N LYS A 51 -2.66 -19.94 -14.78
CA LYS A 51 -4.02 -19.40 -14.78
C LYS A 51 -4.07 -17.88 -15.03
N LEU A 52 -2.92 -17.22 -15.13
CA LEU A 52 -2.76 -15.80 -15.42
C LEU A 52 -2.38 -15.53 -16.89
N ASN A 53 -2.32 -16.56 -17.75
CA ASN A 53 -1.84 -16.41 -19.15
C ASN A 53 -2.67 -15.42 -19.98
N SER A 54 -3.96 -15.23 -19.68
CA SER A 54 -4.81 -14.23 -20.36
C SER A 54 -4.34 -12.79 -20.13
N LEU A 55 -3.53 -12.54 -19.09
CA LEU A 55 -2.97 -11.23 -18.73
C LEU A 55 -1.68 -10.89 -19.50
N SER A 56 -1.41 -11.59 -20.60
CA SER A 56 -0.21 -11.37 -21.41
C SER A 56 -0.06 -9.90 -21.80
N GLY A 57 1.10 -9.30 -21.50
CA GLY A 57 1.42 -7.92 -21.82
C GLY A 57 1.06 -6.87 -20.74
N CYS A 58 0.41 -7.25 -19.63
CA CYS A 58 0.09 -6.31 -18.55
C CYS A 58 1.35 -5.79 -17.79
N CYS A 59 1.20 -4.71 -16.99
CA CYS A 59 2.15 -4.37 -15.93
C CYS A 59 1.91 -5.28 -14.73
N ILE A 60 2.93 -6.02 -14.29
CA ILE A 60 2.92 -6.75 -13.02
C ILE A 60 3.78 -6.02 -12.00
N SER A 61 3.21 -5.68 -10.85
CA SER A 61 3.92 -5.09 -9.71
C SER A 61 3.92 -6.08 -8.55
N ILE A 62 5.10 -6.38 -7.99
CA ILE A 62 5.26 -7.41 -6.97
C ILE A 62 5.75 -6.79 -5.66
N GLY A 63 5.06 -7.09 -4.56
CA GLY A 63 5.52 -6.80 -3.18
C GLY A 63 5.21 -5.38 -2.69
N SER A 64 4.03 -4.84 -3.00
CA SER A 64 3.64 -3.50 -2.54
C SER A 64 3.17 -3.50 -1.07
N GLY A 65 2.69 -4.63 -0.56
CA GLY A 65 2.24 -4.82 0.83
C GLY A 65 3.27 -5.51 1.73
N TYR A 66 3.93 -6.55 1.24
CA TYR A 66 4.81 -7.42 2.03
C TYR A 66 6.21 -7.56 1.40
N GLU A 67 7.13 -8.30 2.03
CA GLU A 67 8.46 -8.55 1.42
C GLU A 67 8.39 -9.75 0.47
N PRO A 68 8.43 -9.55 -0.85
CA PRO A 68 8.22 -10.64 -1.79
C PRO A 68 9.34 -11.69 -1.76
N MET A 69 10.57 -11.30 -1.38
CA MET A 69 11.69 -12.24 -1.31
C MET A 69 11.66 -13.18 -0.10
N VAL A 70 10.67 -13.04 0.81
CA VAL A 70 10.39 -14.07 1.82
C VAL A 70 9.80 -15.34 1.19
N HIS A 71 9.23 -15.24 -0.03
CA HIS A 71 8.73 -16.39 -0.75
C HIS A 71 9.86 -17.39 -1.06
N PRO A 72 9.75 -18.68 -0.66
CA PRO A 72 10.83 -19.66 -0.82
C PRO A 72 11.22 -19.85 -2.30
N GLU A 73 10.23 -19.73 -3.19
CA GLU A 73 10.39 -19.86 -4.64
C GLU A 73 10.41 -18.52 -5.39
N PHE A 74 10.77 -17.41 -4.72
CA PHE A 74 10.76 -16.06 -5.32
C PHE A 74 11.44 -16.01 -6.71
N ALA A 75 12.59 -16.66 -6.87
CA ALA A 75 13.34 -16.69 -8.11
C ALA A 75 12.57 -17.36 -9.28
N GLU A 76 11.80 -18.41 -8.99
CA GLU A 76 10.97 -19.07 -10.00
C GLU A 76 9.69 -18.26 -10.27
N LEU A 77 9.06 -17.74 -9.22
CA LEU A 77 7.88 -16.87 -9.29
C LEU A 77 8.13 -15.68 -10.21
N VAL A 78 9.21 -14.92 -9.99
CA VAL A 78 9.54 -13.75 -10.83
C VAL A 78 9.86 -14.17 -12.26
N GLY A 79 10.49 -15.33 -12.44
CA GLY A 79 10.78 -15.90 -13.76
C GLY A 79 9.52 -16.23 -14.55
N LYS A 80 8.55 -16.91 -13.94
CA LYS A 80 7.27 -17.25 -14.57
C LYS A 80 6.45 -15.99 -14.88
N LEU A 81 6.31 -15.08 -13.92
CA LEU A 81 5.56 -13.82 -14.11
C LEU A 81 6.17 -12.94 -15.20
N SER A 82 7.51 -12.90 -15.33
CA SER A 82 8.17 -12.12 -16.38
C SER A 82 7.90 -12.60 -17.80
N LYS A 83 7.42 -13.84 -17.98
CA LYS A 83 7.01 -14.38 -19.29
C LYS A 83 5.59 -13.94 -19.69
N ILE A 84 4.77 -13.57 -18.71
CA ILE A 84 3.40 -13.07 -18.91
C ILE A 84 3.41 -11.54 -19.02
N ALA A 85 4.19 -10.88 -18.16
CA ALA A 85 4.20 -9.43 -18.06
C ALA A 85 4.83 -8.75 -19.29
N GLY A 86 4.21 -7.67 -19.77
CA GLY A 86 4.86 -6.72 -20.66
C GLY A 86 5.84 -5.80 -19.91
N LYS A 87 5.57 -5.54 -18.63
CA LYS A 87 6.44 -4.80 -17.71
C LYS A 87 6.37 -5.42 -16.32
N ILE A 88 7.51 -5.53 -15.65
CA ILE A 88 7.57 -6.01 -14.26
C ILE A 88 8.26 -4.99 -13.35
N GLN A 89 7.63 -4.73 -12.20
CA GLN A 89 8.14 -3.87 -11.14
C GLN A 89 8.30 -4.69 -9.86
N ILE A 90 9.38 -4.46 -9.14
CA ILE A 90 9.66 -5.11 -7.86
C ILE A 90 9.79 -4.05 -6.78
N ILE A 91 9.02 -4.20 -5.71
CA ILE A 91 9.15 -3.43 -4.48
C ILE A 91 9.72 -4.37 -3.41
N THR A 92 10.78 -3.95 -2.73
CA THR A 92 11.46 -4.79 -1.73
C THR A 92 12.16 -3.92 -0.69
N ASN A 93 12.33 -4.43 0.53
CA ASN A 93 13.18 -3.84 1.55
C ASN A 93 14.68 -4.13 1.32
N GLY A 94 15.03 -5.01 0.37
CA GLY A 94 16.40 -5.30 -0.07
C GLY A 94 17.24 -6.15 0.90
N THR A 95 16.72 -6.55 2.05
CA THR A 95 17.46 -7.31 3.07
C THR A 95 17.78 -8.75 2.62
N LEU A 96 16.87 -9.36 1.85
CA LEU A 96 16.96 -10.73 1.34
C LEU A 96 17.55 -10.81 -0.07
N LEU A 97 18.11 -9.72 -0.57
CA LEU A 97 18.91 -9.75 -1.80
C LEU A 97 20.16 -10.58 -1.58
N ASN A 98 20.33 -11.58 -2.44
CA ASN A 98 21.48 -12.46 -2.53
C ASN A 98 21.76 -12.74 -4.01
N ARG A 99 22.80 -13.56 -4.29
CA ARG A 99 23.17 -13.87 -5.68
C ARG A 99 22.04 -14.52 -6.47
N LYS A 100 21.34 -15.51 -5.89
CA LYS A 100 20.22 -16.22 -6.53
C LYS A 100 19.10 -15.25 -6.93
N ASN A 101 18.65 -14.40 -6.01
CA ASN A 101 17.57 -13.44 -6.26
C ASN A 101 18.00 -12.36 -7.27
N LEU A 102 19.25 -11.89 -7.20
CA LEU A 102 19.78 -10.92 -8.15
C LEU A 102 19.92 -11.47 -9.58
N ASP A 103 20.34 -12.73 -9.72
CA ASP A 103 20.40 -13.41 -11.01
C ASP A 103 19.00 -13.63 -11.60
N ALA A 104 18.01 -13.98 -10.76
CA ALA A 104 16.61 -14.08 -11.18
C ALA A 104 16.05 -12.73 -11.67
N LEU A 105 16.28 -11.65 -10.92
CA LEU A 105 15.90 -10.29 -11.33
C LEU A 105 16.57 -9.88 -12.65
N THR A 106 17.84 -10.23 -12.83
CA THR A 106 18.58 -9.93 -14.06
C THR A 106 17.96 -10.60 -15.28
N LYS A 107 17.50 -11.85 -15.14
CA LYS A 107 16.79 -12.59 -16.19
C LYS A 107 15.40 -12.02 -16.46
N ALA A 108 14.68 -11.64 -15.41
CA ALA A 108 13.34 -11.07 -15.50
C ALA A 108 13.31 -9.64 -16.08
N LYS A 109 14.45 -8.93 -16.11
CA LYS A 109 14.61 -7.59 -16.69
C LYS A 109 13.53 -6.58 -16.24
N PRO A 110 13.34 -6.38 -14.92
CA PRO A 110 12.34 -5.44 -14.42
C PRO A 110 12.55 -4.04 -14.99
N CYS A 111 11.46 -3.34 -15.29
CA CYS A 111 11.54 -1.93 -15.66
C CYS A 111 11.84 -1.06 -14.44
N LEU A 112 11.47 -1.52 -13.24
CA LEU A 112 11.67 -0.83 -11.97
C LEU A 112 12.08 -1.81 -10.87
N ILE A 113 13.11 -1.47 -10.11
CA ILE A 113 13.38 -2.04 -8.78
C ILE A 113 13.34 -0.90 -7.78
N ASN A 114 12.42 -0.99 -6.84
CA ASN A 114 12.15 0.05 -5.86
C ASN A 114 12.45 -0.44 -4.44
N PHE A 115 13.36 0.24 -3.76
CA PHE A 115 13.79 -0.10 -2.42
C PHE A 115 13.04 0.72 -1.38
N SER A 116 12.46 0.06 -0.38
CA SER A 116 11.95 0.76 0.79
C SER A 116 13.09 1.07 1.76
N PHE A 117 13.48 2.35 1.88
CA PHE A 117 14.61 2.78 2.70
C PHE A 117 14.41 4.21 3.22
N ASP A 118 14.34 4.37 4.55
CA ASP A 118 14.08 5.66 5.18
C ASP A 118 15.24 6.09 6.10
N GLY A 119 15.60 7.36 6.02
CA GLY A 119 16.84 7.90 6.58
C GLY A 119 18.06 7.67 5.67
N CYS A 120 19.20 8.15 6.14
CA CYS A 120 20.52 8.01 5.53
C CYS A 120 21.63 7.69 6.55
N THR A 121 21.30 7.72 7.85
CA THR A 121 22.19 7.27 8.92
C THR A 121 21.81 5.87 9.41
N LYS A 122 22.80 5.15 9.97
CA LYS A 122 22.56 3.84 10.60
C LYS A 122 21.50 3.93 11.70
N LYS A 123 21.59 4.95 12.56
CA LYS A 123 20.71 5.14 13.71
C LYS A 123 19.25 5.29 13.27
N THR A 124 18.97 6.23 12.36
CA THR A 124 17.61 6.50 11.90
C THR A 124 17.03 5.30 11.16
N TYR A 125 17.80 4.71 10.23
CA TYR A 125 17.35 3.56 9.46
C TYR A 125 17.03 2.34 10.34
N GLU A 126 17.92 1.93 11.24
CA GLU A 126 17.72 0.72 12.05
C GLU A 126 16.66 0.93 13.16
N THR A 127 16.42 2.18 13.57
CA THR A 127 15.31 2.53 14.48
C THR A 127 13.96 2.36 13.79
N ILE A 128 13.83 2.83 12.56
CA ILE A 128 12.55 2.84 11.82
C ILE A 128 12.29 1.49 11.15
N ARG A 129 13.31 0.89 10.54
CA ARG A 129 13.24 -0.40 9.83
C ARG A 129 13.71 -1.53 10.75
N ASN A 130 12.95 -1.81 11.81
CA ASN A 130 13.37 -2.81 12.80
C ASN A 130 13.66 -4.18 12.16
N ASN A 131 14.70 -4.83 12.67
CA ASN A 131 15.35 -6.06 12.15
C ASN A 131 16.19 -5.87 10.88
N ALA A 132 16.29 -4.67 10.32
CA ALA A 132 17.21 -4.40 9.22
C ALA A 132 18.61 -4.04 9.74
N ARG A 133 19.61 -4.24 8.88
CA ARG A 133 21.00 -3.82 9.13
C ARG A 133 21.45 -2.87 8.04
N PHE A 134 21.69 -1.60 8.40
CA PHE A 134 21.93 -0.50 7.46
C PHE A 134 23.02 -0.84 6.43
N GLN A 135 24.20 -1.23 6.90
CA GLN A 135 25.35 -1.51 6.02
C GLN A 135 25.09 -2.68 5.07
N HIS A 136 24.38 -3.71 5.53
CA HIS A 136 24.03 -4.87 4.72
C HIS A 136 23.07 -4.49 3.60
N VAL A 137 22.01 -3.74 3.93
CA VAL A 137 21.02 -3.31 2.94
C VAL A 137 21.63 -2.34 1.93
N VAL A 138 22.44 -1.38 2.38
CA VAL A 138 23.17 -0.47 1.46
C VAL A 138 24.06 -1.28 0.52
N LYS A 139 24.82 -2.26 1.02
CA LYS A 139 25.64 -3.14 0.17
C LYS A 139 24.80 -3.88 -0.87
N ASN A 140 23.65 -4.42 -0.48
CA ASN A 140 22.74 -5.11 -1.38
C ASN A 140 22.18 -4.20 -2.48
N ILE A 141 21.74 -3.00 -2.11
CA ILE A 141 21.26 -1.99 -3.07
C ILE A 141 22.37 -1.60 -4.05
N LEU A 142 23.60 -1.39 -3.57
CA LEU A 142 24.74 -1.08 -4.43
C LEU A 142 25.09 -2.21 -5.40
N ASN A 143 24.95 -3.48 -4.99
CA ASN A 143 25.10 -4.62 -5.89
C ASN A 143 24.05 -4.60 -7.01
N VAL A 144 22.80 -4.22 -6.70
CA VAL A 144 21.74 -4.03 -7.70
C VAL A 144 22.07 -2.88 -8.63
N VAL A 145 22.42 -1.71 -8.10
CA VAL A 145 22.82 -0.55 -8.93
C VAL A 145 23.96 -0.91 -9.88
N LYS A 146 24.98 -1.63 -9.40
CA LYS A 146 26.09 -2.12 -10.24
C LYS A 146 25.61 -3.08 -11.33
N THR A 147 24.75 -4.03 -10.98
CA THR A 147 24.26 -5.09 -11.89
C THR A 147 23.32 -4.56 -12.98
N PHE A 148 22.58 -3.49 -12.67
CA PHE A 148 21.65 -2.84 -13.59
C PHE A 148 22.21 -1.55 -14.20
N LYS A 149 23.49 -1.25 -13.96
CA LYS A 149 24.20 -0.17 -14.65
C LYS A 149 24.11 -0.38 -16.17
N ASN A 150 23.79 0.68 -16.91
CA ASN A 150 23.59 0.69 -18.37
C ASN A 150 22.43 -0.19 -18.88
N LYS A 151 21.54 -0.68 -17.99
CA LYS A 151 20.29 -1.35 -18.39
C LYS A 151 19.13 -0.37 -18.35
N LYS A 152 18.01 -0.74 -19.00
CA LYS A 152 16.78 0.06 -18.99
C LYS A 152 16.12 0.13 -17.61
N THR A 153 16.39 -0.82 -16.72
CA THR A 153 15.87 -0.89 -15.34
C THR A 153 16.20 0.37 -14.55
N ILE A 154 15.17 0.99 -14.01
CA ILE A 154 15.27 2.15 -13.12
C ILE A 154 15.37 1.64 -11.68
N VAL A 155 16.32 2.16 -10.92
CA VAL A 155 16.51 1.79 -9.50
C VAL A 155 16.15 2.99 -8.63
N THR A 156 15.13 2.81 -7.79
CA THR A 156 14.57 3.89 -6.96
C THR A 156 14.57 3.55 -5.49
N VAL A 157 14.43 4.57 -4.66
CA VAL A 157 14.18 4.44 -3.22
C VAL A 157 12.85 5.10 -2.90
N ASN A 158 11.94 4.38 -2.25
CA ASN A 158 10.81 4.96 -1.53
C ASN A 158 11.27 5.35 -0.13
N TYR A 159 11.02 6.60 0.21
CA TYR A 159 11.41 7.25 1.45
C TYR A 159 10.16 7.79 2.15
N THR A 160 9.76 7.15 3.24
CA THR A 160 8.63 7.57 4.05
C THR A 160 9.05 8.75 4.95
N LEU A 161 8.42 9.89 4.71
CA LEU A 161 8.57 11.11 5.49
C LEU A 161 7.82 10.98 6.82
N MET A 162 8.59 11.02 7.89
CA MET A 162 8.22 11.07 9.31
C MET A 162 9.00 12.22 9.92
N ARG A 163 8.70 12.64 11.16
CA ARG A 163 9.52 13.67 11.83
C ARG A 163 11.00 13.29 11.86
N ASP A 164 11.30 12.04 12.22
CA ASP A 164 12.66 11.52 12.29
C ASP A 164 13.39 11.47 10.94
N THR A 165 12.67 11.30 9.83
CA THR A 165 13.27 11.14 8.50
C THR A 165 13.26 12.45 7.70
N LEU A 166 12.37 13.38 8.02
CA LEU A 166 12.24 14.66 7.31
C LEU A 166 13.54 15.46 7.41
N ILE A 167 14.15 15.52 8.60
CA ILE A 167 15.42 16.24 8.83
C ILE A 167 16.61 15.65 8.05
N GLU A 168 16.55 14.37 7.69
CA GLU A 168 17.58 13.69 6.91
C GLU A 168 17.32 13.73 5.39
N ALA A 169 16.17 14.24 4.93
CA ALA A 169 15.75 14.12 3.53
C ALA A 169 16.77 14.68 2.52
N SER A 170 17.34 15.84 2.81
CA SER A 170 18.37 16.46 1.95
C SER A 170 19.66 15.62 1.90
N ALA A 171 20.14 15.18 3.07
CA ALA A 171 21.31 14.31 3.15
C ALA A 171 21.06 12.95 2.48
N ALA A 172 19.84 12.41 2.55
CA ALA A 172 19.44 11.18 1.88
C ALA A 172 19.50 11.29 0.35
N VAL A 173 19.07 12.43 -0.21
CA VAL A 173 19.21 12.69 -1.67
C VAL A 173 20.68 12.66 -2.07
N ASP A 174 21.56 13.32 -1.32
CA ASP A 174 23.01 13.30 -1.58
C ASP A 174 23.62 11.90 -1.44
N PHE A 175 23.21 11.18 -0.39
CA PHE A 175 23.65 9.83 -0.12
C PHE A 175 23.35 8.90 -1.30
N TRP A 176 22.13 8.95 -1.83
CA TRP A 176 21.69 8.09 -2.93
C TRP A 176 22.15 8.55 -4.30
N ASN A 177 22.24 9.87 -4.54
CA ASN A 177 22.78 10.45 -5.77
C ASN A 177 24.21 9.97 -6.04
N LYS A 178 25.08 10.04 -5.02
CA LYS A 178 26.48 9.58 -5.10
C LYS A 178 26.60 8.07 -5.36
N ARG A 179 25.55 7.31 -5.05
CA ARG A 179 25.48 5.85 -5.13
C ARG A 179 24.80 5.33 -6.38
N GLY A 180 24.36 6.22 -7.28
CA GLY A 180 23.83 5.85 -8.59
C GLY A 180 22.34 5.50 -8.61
N ILE A 181 21.59 5.76 -7.53
CA ILE A 181 20.13 5.68 -7.55
C ILE A 181 19.58 6.68 -8.57
N ASP A 182 18.55 6.27 -9.31
CA ASP A 182 17.94 7.09 -10.35
C ASP A 182 16.92 8.08 -9.77
N MET A 183 16.13 7.65 -8.78
CA MET A 183 15.07 8.49 -8.18
C MET A 183 14.81 8.16 -6.71
N ILE A 184 14.50 9.19 -5.91
CA ILE A 184 13.97 9.06 -4.56
C ILE A 184 12.50 9.52 -4.55
N ARG A 185 11.59 8.70 -4.01
CA ARG A 185 10.17 9.01 -3.91
C ARG A 185 9.81 9.30 -2.47
N PHE A 186 9.38 10.52 -2.19
CA PHE A 186 8.97 10.91 -0.86
C PHE A 186 7.49 10.61 -0.66
N LEU A 187 7.20 9.79 0.34
CA LEU A 187 5.85 9.35 0.71
C LEU A 187 5.51 9.92 2.08
N LEU A 188 4.35 10.56 2.24
CA LEU A 188 3.89 10.94 3.57
C LEU A 188 3.60 9.68 4.38
N MET A 189 4.06 9.66 5.63
CA MET A 189 3.62 8.64 6.57
C MET A 189 2.14 8.84 6.91
N VAL A 190 1.44 7.73 7.02
CA VAL A 190 0.02 7.68 7.42
C VAL A 190 -0.05 6.95 8.74
N VAL A 191 -0.69 7.57 9.74
CA VAL A 191 -1.04 6.93 11.01
C VAL A 191 -2.16 5.95 10.73
N ARG A 192 -1.85 4.67 10.82
CA ARG A 192 -2.78 3.55 10.55
C ARG A 192 -3.26 2.86 11.81
N TYR A 193 -2.58 3.11 12.93
CA TYR A 193 -2.86 2.51 14.23
C TYR A 193 -2.71 3.59 15.29
N PRO A 194 -3.50 3.53 16.39
CA PRO A 194 -3.40 4.46 17.52
C PRO A 194 -2.16 4.13 18.38
N ASP A 195 -1.00 4.08 17.74
CA ASP A 195 0.29 3.83 18.37
C ASP A 195 0.99 5.14 18.69
N LYS A 196 1.50 5.24 19.91
CA LYS A 196 2.15 6.44 20.44
C LYS A 196 3.28 6.94 19.53
N LYS A 197 4.14 6.03 19.07
CA LYS A 197 5.29 6.42 18.24
C LYS A 197 4.83 6.91 16.89
N LEU A 198 3.84 6.26 16.28
CA LEU A 198 3.26 6.72 15.00
C LEU A 198 2.68 8.11 15.09
N VAL A 199 1.91 8.40 16.14
CA VAL A 199 1.34 9.73 16.36
C VAL A 199 2.45 10.75 16.56
N GLN A 200 3.45 10.46 17.39
CA GLN A 200 4.57 11.37 17.64
C GLN A 200 5.43 11.60 16.38
N ASN A 201 5.59 10.60 15.53
CA ASN A 201 6.31 10.72 14.27
C ASN A 201 5.47 11.28 13.11
N CYS A 202 4.18 11.58 13.34
CA CYS A 202 3.30 12.20 12.37
C CYS A 202 3.78 13.60 12.00
N LEU A 203 3.71 13.95 10.72
CA LEU A 203 4.16 15.25 10.23
C LEU A 203 3.18 16.39 10.50
N TYR A 204 1.95 16.13 10.92
CA TYR A 204 1.05 17.20 11.33
C TYR A 204 1.50 17.81 12.68
N PRO A 205 1.48 19.14 12.88
CA PRO A 205 1.14 20.23 11.92
C PRO A 205 2.37 20.88 11.26
N LEU A 206 3.47 20.14 11.03
CA LEU A 206 4.75 20.63 10.50
C LEU A 206 4.74 20.98 8.99
N ARG A 207 3.64 21.52 8.45
CA ARG A 207 3.54 21.85 7.03
C ARG A 207 4.65 22.78 6.55
N GLU A 208 4.88 23.90 7.22
CA GLU A 208 5.88 24.89 6.79
C GLU A 208 7.29 24.29 6.75
N GLN A 209 7.62 23.47 7.75
CA GLN A 209 8.91 22.79 7.80
C GLN A 209 9.04 21.76 6.67
N LEU A 210 7.98 20.98 6.42
CA LEU A 210 7.93 20.02 5.32
C LEU A 210 8.12 20.72 3.97
N GLU A 211 7.35 21.77 3.69
CA GLU A 211 7.44 22.55 2.45
C GLU A 211 8.84 23.15 2.27
N SER A 212 9.39 23.79 3.32
CA SER A 212 10.71 24.42 3.29
C SER A 212 11.83 23.42 3.01
N ILE A 213 11.79 22.24 3.64
CA ILE A 213 12.79 21.18 3.40
C ILE A 213 12.63 20.61 1.99
N MET A 214 11.42 20.31 1.53
CA MET A 214 11.21 19.77 0.17
C MET A 214 11.59 20.78 -0.91
N ASP A 215 11.32 22.07 -0.72
CA ASP A 215 11.77 23.16 -1.60
C ASP A 215 13.30 23.23 -1.67
N THR A 216 13.97 23.08 -0.52
CA THR A 216 15.44 23.05 -0.44
C THR A 216 15.99 21.85 -1.20
N VAL A 217 15.41 20.66 -1.00
CA VAL A 217 15.81 19.43 -1.72
C VAL A 217 15.63 19.59 -3.23
N ALA A 218 14.47 20.10 -3.64
CA ALA A 218 14.15 20.33 -5.05
C ALA A 218 15.12 21.33 -5.70
N SER A 219 15.37 22.46 -5.04
CA SER A 219 16.33 23.46 -5.50
C SER A 219 17.74 22.90 -5.61
N ASP A 220 18.18 22.11 -4.63
CA ASP A 220 19.52 21.51 -4.61
C ASP A 220 19.72 20.47 -5.72
N ILE A 221 18.69 19.67 -6.04
CA ILE A 221 18.72 18.75 -7.20
C ILE A 221 18.92 19.51 -8.51
N VAL A 222 18.17 20.60 -8.71
CA VAL A 222 18.20 21.39 -9.94
C VAL A 222 19.49 22.18 -10.07
N THR A 223 19.82 22.99 -9.06
CA THR A 223 20.96 23.94 -9.09
C THR A 223 22.29 23.21 -9.20
N ARG A 224 22.47 22.09 -8.49
CA ARG A 224 23.69 21.27 -8.55
C ARG A 224 23.67 20.23 -9.66
N LYS A 225 22.64 20.24 -10.53
CA LYS A 225 22.47 19.31 -11.65
C LYS A 225 22.65 17.85 -11.23
N LYS A 226 22.01 17.45 -10.12
CA LYS A 226 22.12 16.07 -9.62
C LYS A 226 21.52 15.09 -10.63
N ARG A 227 22.06 13.86 -10.68
CA ARG A 227 21.51 12.80 -11.54
C ARG A 227 20.24 12.18 -10.95
N ILE A 228 20.12 12.17 -9.62
CA ILE A 228 18.93 11.64 -8.96
C ILE A 228 17.77 12.60 -9.20
N ALA A 229 16.61 12.04 -9.54
CA ALA A 229 15.33 12.76 -9.54
C ALA A 229 14.62 12.60 -8.19
N MET A 230 13.64 13.45 -7.91
CA MET A 230 12.74 13.26 -6.79
C MET A 230 11.30 13.15 -7.28
N GLU A 231 10.48 12.38 -6.58
CA GLU A 231 9.03 12.40 -6.73
C GLU A 231 8.41 12.91 -5.43
N LEU A 232 7.52 13.91 -5.56
CA LEU A 232 6.76 14.48 -4.47
C LEU A 232 5.27 14.27 -4.72
N GLY A 233 4.63 13.60 -3.77
CA GLY A 233 3.20 13.33 -3.81
C GLY A 233 2.31 14.49 -3.36
N PHE A 234 2.80 15.72 -3.30
CA PHE A 234 2.01 16.87 -2.84
C PHE A 234 2.62 18.15 -3.41
N SER A 235 1.82 19.21 -3.48
CA SER A 235 2.31 20.50 -3.97
C SER A 235 3.19 21.17 -2.92
N ILE A 236 4.33 21.71 -3.35
CA ILE A 236 5.20 22.59 -2.55
C ILE A 236 4.94 24.06 -2.91
N ALA A 237 5.18 24.97 -1.96
CA ALA A 237 4.69 26.35 -1.99
C ALA A 237 5.44 27.31 -2.94
N LYS A 238 6.59 26.94 -3.53
CA LYS A 238 7.32 27.80 -4.50
C LYS A 238 7.28 27.25 -5.93
N LYS A 239 6.24 27.63 -6.68
CA LYS A 239 5.97 27.15 -8.05
C LYS A 239 6.21 28.15 -9.20
N ASN A 240 7.13 29.11 -9.06
CA ASN A 240 7.49 29.96 -10.20
C ASN A 240 8.85 29.63 -10.83
N SER A 241 9.91 29.33 -10.06
CA SER A 241 11.25 29.10 -10.63
C SER A 241 11.59 27.63 -10.93
N LEU A 242 11.01 26.66 -10.20
CA LEU A 242 11.30 25.23 -10.39
C LEU A 242 10.32 24.52 -11.33
N THR A 243 9.21 25.15 -11.69
CA THR A 243 8.16 24.58 -12.55
C THR A 243 8.66 23.98 -13.86
N PRO A 244 9.65 24.56 -14.58
CA PRO A 244 10.19 23.95 -15.79
C PRO A 244 10.87 22.58 -15.58
N TYR A 245 11.22 22.24 -14.34
CA TYR A 245 11.91 21.00 -13.98
C TYR A 245 10.96 19.91 -13.48
N PHE A 246 9.68 20.25 -13.27
CA PHE A 246 8.64 19.30 -12.89
C PHE A 246 7.90 18.76 -14.11
N ASP A 247 7.78 17.44 -14.17
CA ASP A 247 6.78 16.74 -14.95
C ASP A 247 5.81 16.06 -13.96
N LYS A 248 4.63 16.66 -13.79
CA LYS A 248 3.64 16.28 -12.77
C LYS A 248 4.26 16.28 -11.36
N SER A 249 4.37 15.11 -10.72
CA SER A 249 4.94 14.90 -9.38
C SER A 249 6.46 14.73 -9.37
N ILE A 250 7.09 14.59 -10.55
CA ILE A 250 8.50 14.22 -10.66
C ILE A 250 9.33 15.45 -11.01
N LEU A 251 10.31 15.78 -10.17
CA LEU A 251 11.33 16.77 -10.45
C LEU A 251 12.63 16.12 -10.89
N ARG A 252 13.19 16.62 -11.99
CA ARG A 252 14.51 16.22 -12.49
C ARG A 252 15.31 17.45 -12.90
N SER A 253 16.63 17.39 -12.71
CA SER A 253 17.52 18.42 -13.24
C SER A 253 17.78 18.23 -14.74
N ASN A 254 18.48 19.19 -15.36
CA ASN A 254 18.96 19.09 -16.75
C ASN A 254 20.19 18.16 -16.91
N ASN A 255 20.51 17.33 -15.92
CA ASN A 255 21.58 16.36 -16.04
C ASN A 255 21.20 15.28 -17.08
N PRO A 256 22.01 15.04 -18.13
CA PRO A 256 21.68 14.07 -19.18
C PRO A 256 21.64 12.61 -18.68
N LYS A 257 22.19 12.34 -17.49
CA LYS A 257 22.16 11.01 -16.86
C LYS A 257 20.95 10.84 -15.93
N ALA A 258 20.11 11.86 -15.75
CA ALA A 258 18.91 11.78 -14.93
C ALA A 258 17.85 10.89 -15.60
N ARG A 259 17.34 9.92 -14.85
CA ARG A 259 16.39 8.92 -15.35
C ARG A 259 15.20 8.87 -14.41
N VAL A 260 14.00 8.79 -14.99
CA VAL A 260 12.74 8.84 -14.24
C VAL A 260 11.79 7.76 -14.74
N LEU A 261 10.88 7.33 -13.87
CA LEU A 261 9.80 6.43 -14.23
C LEU A 261 8.61 6.64 -13.27
N ALA A 262 7.46 6.99 -13.83
CA ALA A 262 6.20 7.05 -13.10
C ALA A 262 5.84 5.69 -12.47
N SER A 263 5.12 5.71 -11.35
CA SER A 263 4.63 4.46 -10.72
C SER A 263 3.58 3.77 -11.62
N CYS A 264 3.45 2.43 -11.56
CA CYS A 264 2.36 1.77 -12.31
C CYS A 264 0.98 2.27 -11.84
N ARG A 265 0.79 2.60 -10.56
CA ARG A 265 -0.47 3.20 -10.09
C ARG A 265 -0.77 4.53 -10.77
N GLN A 266 0.20 5.43 -10.87
CA GLN A 266 0.03 6.70 -11.60
C GLN A 266 -0.20 6.48 -13.10
N ALA A 267 0.46 5.49 -13.70
CA ALA A 267 0.35 5.22 -15.14
C ALA A 267 -0.97 4.54 -15.54
N TYR A 268 -1.56 3.71 -14.68
CA TYR A 268 -2.70 2.85 -15.03
C TYR A 268 -3.99 3.19 -14.27
N LEU A 269 -3.91 3.85 -13.11
CA LEU A 269 -5.06 4.09 -12.23
C LEU A 269 -5.48 5.56 -12.17
N TYR A 270 -4.53 6.48 -12.33
CA TYR A 270 -4.78 7.91 -12.18
C TYR A 270 -5.28 8.54 -13.49
N GLU A 271 -6.59 8.44 -13.72
CA GLU A 271 -7.30 9.17 -14.78
C GLU A 271 -8.81 9.20 -14.48
N ASN A 272 -9.56 10.09 -15.14
CA ASN A 272 -11.01 10.05 -15.09
C ASN A 272 -11.49 8.71 -15.68
N ASP A 273 -12.32 8.00 -14.91
CA ASP A 273 -13.07 6.84 -15.40
C ASP A 273 -14.53 7.27 -15.62
N LYS A 274 -15.07 7.00 -16.81
CA LYS A 274 -16.48 7.32 -17.11
C LYS A 274 -17.45 6.46 -16.30
N ASN A 275 -17.00 5.31 -15.83
CA ASN A 275 -17.79 4.39 -14.99
C ASN A 275 -17.71 4.75 -13.50
N VAL A 276 -16.75 5.57 -13.10
CA VAL A 276 -16.62 6.13 -11.74
C VAL A 276 -16.42 7.65 -11.84
N PRO A 277 -17.42 8.41 -12.35
CA PRO A 277 -17.22 9.80 -12.78
C PRO A 277 -16.83 10.76 -11.64
N HIS A 278 -17.06 10.35 -10.39
CA HIS A 278 -16.80 11.15 -9.20
C HIS A 278 -15.36 11.04 -8.68
N PHE A 279 -14.55 10.12 -9.20
CA PHE A 279 -13.17 9.91 -8.76
C PHE A 279 -12.21 9.76 -9.94
N LYS A 280 -10.98 10.25 -9.78
CA LYS A 280 -9.91 10.05 -10.77
C LYS A 280 -9.23 8.69 -10.57
N CYS A 281 -10.02 7.61 -10.64
CA CYS A 281 -9.56 6.26 -10.33
C CYS A 281 -10.15 5.22 -11.29
N ARG A 282 -9.27 4.47 -11.98
CA ARG A 282 -9.64 3.30 -12.80
C ARG A 282 -9.49 1.96 -12.08
N GLY A 283 -9.32 1.98 -10.76
CA GLY A 283 -8.97 0.80 -9.96
C GLY A 283 -9.88 -0.40 -10.19
N ALA A 284 -11.20 -0.16 -10.27
CA ALA A 284 -12.19 -1.22 -10.38
C ALA A 284 -12.22 -1.92 -11.75
N TYR A 285 -11.68 -1.27 -12.78
CA TYR A 285 -11.81 -1.67 -14.18
C TYR A 285 -10.47 -1.93 -14.87
N ASN A 286 -9.36 -1.43 -14.30
CA ASN A 286 -8.03 -1.52 -14.91
C ASN A 286 -6.96 -2.13 -14.01
N SER A 287 -7.34 -2.56 -12.80
CA SER A 287 -6.42 -3.28 -11.92
C SER A 287 -7.05 -4.42 -11.15
N ALA A 288 -6.22 -5.39 -10.81
CA ALA A 288 -6.54 -6.42 -9.83
C ALA A 288 -5.34 -6.71 -8.93
N THR A 289 -5.61 -7.21 -7.73
CA THR A 289 -4.59 -7.68 -6.79
C THR A 289 -4.70 -9.18 -6.64
N ILE A 290 -3.59 -9.91 -6.68
CA ILE A 290 -3.52 -11.35 -6.41
C ILE A 290 -2.81 -11.53 -5.07
N LEU A 291 -3.51 -12.14 -4.12
CA LEU A 291 -3.00 -12.37 -2.77
C LEU A 291 -2.31 -13.74 -2.64
N ALA A 292 -1.56 -13.91 -1.55
CA ALA A 292 -0.77 -15.10 -1.27
C ALA A 292 -1.57 -16.41 -1.16
N ASN A 293 -2.89 -16.34 -0.99
CA ASN A 293 -3.79 -17.48 -0.95
C ASN A 293 -4.52 -17.74 -2.28
N GLY A 294 -4.16 -17.02 -3.35
CA GLY A 294 -4.80 -17.12 -4.65
C GLY A 294 -6.05 -16.26 -4.81
N ASP A 295 -6.47 -15.50 -3.79
CA ASP A 295 -7.59 -14.57 -3.92
C ASP A 295 -7.28 -13.47 -4.94
N ILE A 296 -8.26 -13.15 -5.77
CA ILE A 296 -8.23 -12.00 -6.67
C ILE A 296 -9.11 -10.92 -6.08
N GLN A 297 -8.55 -9.72 -5.96
CA GLN A 297 -9.26 -8.55 -5.46
C GLN A 297 -9.39 -7.44 -6.49
N ILE A 298 -10.53 -6.75 -6.44
CA ILE A 298 -10.75 -5.46 -7.04
C ILE A 298 -10.47 -4.37 -5.99
N CYS A 299 -9.74 -3.33 -6.38
CA CYS A 299 -9.44 -2.15 -5.54
C CYS A 299 -8.76 -2.47 -4.19
N PHE A 300 -7.97 -3.55 -4.07
CA PHE A 300 -7.34 -4.00 -2.81
C PHE A 300 -8.32 -4.28 -1.66
N LYS A 301 -9.63 -4.43 -1.96
CA LYS A 301 -10.68 -4.46 -0.94
C LYS A 301 -11.65 -5.62 -1.15
N TYR A 302 -12.14 -5.80 -2.37
CA TYR A 302 -13.23 -6.74 -2.64
C TYR A 302 -12.68 -7.98 -3.30
N THR A 303 -12.75 -9.11 -2.61
CA THR A 303 -12.35 -10.41 -3.18
C THR A 303 -13.46 -10.89 -4.10
N ILE A 304 -13.13 -11.16 -5.36
CA ILE A 304 -14.09 -11.54 -6.40
C ILE A 304 -14.00 -13.02 -6.81
N GLY A 305 -12.99 -13.73 -6.31
CA GLY A 305 -12.79 -15.15 -6.57
C GLY A 305 -11.39 -15.61 -6.18
N ASN A 306 -11.11 -16.89 -6.40
CA ASN A 306 -9.83 -17.51 -6.03
C ASN A 306 -9.28 -18.39 -7.16
N LEU A 307 -8.00 -18.21 -7.48
CA LEU A 307 -7.27 -18.92 -8.53
C LEU A 307 -7.21 -20.43 -8.34
N HIS A 308 -7.41 -20.98 -7.15
CA HIS A 308 -7.52 -22.44 -6.98
C HIS A 308 -8.75 -23.01 -7.70
N ASN A 309 -9.84 -22.23 -7.77
CA ASN A 309 -11.12 -22.69 -8.29
C ASN A 309 -11.30 -22.42 -9.79
N SER A 310 -10.79 -21.29 -10.28
CA SER A 310 -11.04 -20.81 -11.65
C SER A 310 -9.84 -20.08 -12.22
N SER A 311 -9.81 -19.85 -13.53
CA SER A 311 -8.84 -18.99 -14.18
C SER A 311 -9.05 -17.52 -13.80
N PHE A 312 -8.05 -16.66 -14.03
CA PHE A 312 -8.20 -15.22 -13.80
C PHE A 312 -9.36 -14.63 -14.60
N GLU A 313 -9.48 -15.03 -15.87
CA GLU A 313 -10.47 -14.50 -16.81
C GLU A 313 -11.91 -14.81 -16.37
N GLU A 314 -12.18 -16.06 -15.99
CA GLU A 314 -13.48 -16.48 -15.46
C GLU A 314 -13.87 -15.70 -14.20
N ILE A 315 -12.91 -15.44 -13.31
CA ILE A 315 -13.15 -14.67 -12.08
C ILE A 315 -13.44 -13.20 -12.41
N TRP A 316 -12.62 -12.59 -13.29
CA TRP A 316 -12.71 -11.18 -13.65
C TRP A 316 -14.03 -10.82 -14.36
N PHE A 317 -14.54 -11.73 -15.20
CA PHE A 317 -15.79 -11.59 -15.95
C PHE A 317 -16.99 -12.29 -15.30
N SER A 318 -16.88 -12.67 -14.02
CA SER A 318 -17.99 -13.28 -13.29
C SER A 318 -19.10 -12.26 -12.99
N SER A 319 -20.34 -12.74 -12.86
CA SER A 319 -21.48 -11.91 -12.46
C SER A 319 -21.26 -11.24 -11.10
N TYR A 320 -20.60 -11.93 -10.17
CA TYR A 320 -20.25 -11.38 -8.87
C TYR A 320 -19.26 -10.21 -8.97
N ALA A 321 -18.25 -10.29 -9.85
CA ALA A 321 -17.36 -9.17 -10.10
C ALA A 321 -18.10 -7.95 -10.68
N ASP A 322 -19.12 -8.19 -11.52
CA ASP A 322 -19.96 -7.13 -12.09
C ASP A 322 -20.90 -6.49 -11.06
N GLU A 323 -21.43 -7.27 -10.11
CA GLU A 323 -22.18 -6.74 -8.96
C GLU A 323 -21.30 -5.80 -8.12
N ILE A 324 -20.07 -6.23 -7.82
CA ILE A 324 -19.09 -5.42 -7.08
C ILE A 324 -18.80 -4.11 -7.84
N ARG A 325 -18.53 -4.15 -9.15
CA ARG A 325 -18.31 -2.94 -9.96
C ARG A 325 -19.53 -2.02 -9.98
N SER A 326 -20.73 -2.60 -10.14
CA SER A 326 -21.99 -1.84 -10.14
C SER A 326 -22.24 -1.15 -8.80
N SER A 327 -21.89 -1.78 -7.68
CA SER A 327 -21.96 -1.16 -6.36
C SER A 327 -21.03 0.05 -6.23
N MET A 328 -19.83 0.01 -6.84
CA MET A 328 -18.88 1.13 -6.81
C MET A 328 -19.30 2.30 -7.71
N ALA A 329 -19.99 2.01 -8.82
CA ALA A 329 -20.53 3.03 -9.71
C ALA A 329 -21.73 3.78 -9.11
N THR A 330 -22.44 3.16 -8.17
CA THR A 330 -23.66 3.70 -7.56
C THR A 330 -23.46 4.26 -6.15
N SER A 331 -22.51 3.72 -5.37
CA SER A 331 -22.20 4.17 -4.00
C SER A 331 -20.78 4.72 -3.88
N HIS A 332 -20.69 5.99 -3.43
CA HIS A 332 -19.43 6.73 -3.37
C HIS A 332 -18.74 6.64 -2.00
N GLU A 333 -19.43 6.22 -0.95
CA GLU A 333 -18.93 6.21 0.42
C GLU A 333 -17.65 5.37 0.55
N ASN A 334 -17.65 4.20 -0.08
CA ASN A 334 -16.50 3.30 -0.10
C ASN A 334 -15.27 3.89 -0.80
N CYS A 335 -15.48 4.73 -1.81
CA CYS A 335 -14.42 5.39 -2.57
C CYS A 335 -13.93 6.67 -1.87
N MET A 336 -14.82 7.42 -1.21
CA MET A 336 -14.46 8.62 -0.43
C MET A 336 -13.49 8.29 0.71
N ASN A 337 -13.68 7.13 1.36
CA ASN A 337 -12.84 6.68 2.47
C ASN A 337 -11.72 5.72 2.03
N CYS A 338 -11.43 5.60 0.72
CA CYS A 338 -10.43 4.66 0.23
C CYS A 338 -9.00 5.19 0.46
N ASP A 339 -8.29 4.61 1.41
CA ASP A 339 -6.86 4.88 1.68
C ASP A 339 -5.97 4.68 0.45
N CYS A 340 -6.24 3.66 -0.37
CA CYS A 340 -5.46 3.42 -1.59
C CYS A 340 -5.66 4.55 -2.61
N TYR A 341 -6.89 5.06 -2.74
CA TYR A 341 -7.16 6.23 -3.58
C TYR A 341 -6.44 7.45 -3.00
N LYS A 342 -6.73 7.79 -1.75
CA LYS A 342 -6.23 9.00 -1.07
C LYS A 342 -4.69 9.08 -1.03
N PHE A 343 -4.01 7.99 -0.68
CA PHE A 343 -2.56 8.00 -0.46
C PHE A 343 -1.74 7.37 -1.60
N GLY A 344 -2.38 6.60 -2.49
CA GLY A 344 -1.70 5.86 -3.55
C GLY A 344 -1.99 6.35 -4.98
N ILE A 345 -3.08 7.09 -5.19
CA ILE A 345 -3.56 7.52 -6.52
C ILE A 345 -3.74 9.04 -6.57
N ALA A 346 -4.52 9.58 -5.63
CA ALA A 346 -4.89 10.99 -5.49
C ALA A 346 -4.07 11.73 -4.42
N TYR A 347 -2.85 11.29 -4.13
CA TYR A 347 -2.01 11.88 -3.08
C TYR A 347 -1.75 13.39 -3.27
N HIS A 348 -1.78 13.88 -4.51
CA HIS A 348 -1.55 15.29 -4.82
C HIS A 348 -2.73 16.19 -4.42
N ASP A 349 -3.89 15.59 -4.11
CA ASP A 349 -5.07 16.29 -3.57
C ASP A 349 -5.04 16.38 -2.04
N LEU A 350 -4.02 15.80 -1.37
CA LEU A 350 -3.85 15.90 0.08
C LEU A 350 -3.62 17.34 0.51
N LYS A 351 -4.36 17.77 1.54
CA LYS A 351 -4.22 19.10 2.15
C LYS A 351 -3.30 18.98 3.35
N LEU A 352 -2.09 19.54 3.27
CA LEU A 352 -1.07 19.39 4.31
C LEU A 352 -1.45 20.06 5.64
N ASP A 353 -2.36 21.04 5.65
CA ASP A 353 -2.93 21.66 6.87
C ASP A 353 -4.09 20.86 7.48
N ASP A 354 -4.62 19.87 6.76
CA ASP A 354 -5.71 19.06 7.26
C ASP A 354 -5.14 17.85 7.97
N ILE A 355 -5.40 17.75 9.27
CA ILE A 355 -4.99 16.60 10.10
C ILE A 355 -5.45 15.28 9.49
N LYS A 356 -6.61 15.25 8.84
CA LYS A 356 -7.16 14.05 8.18
C LYS A 356 -6.24 13.53 7.07
N SER A 357 -5.38 14.36 6.49
CA SER A 357 -4.41 13.96 5.45
C SER A 357 -3.28 13.07 5.98
N TYR A 358 -3.21 12.84 7.29
CA TYR A 358 -2.16 12.03 7.92
C TYR A 358 -2.69 10.76 8.60
N PHE A 359 -4.00 10.54 8.59
CA PHE A 359 -4.63 9.40 9.26
C PHE A 359 -5.37 8.53 8.24
N ALA A 360 -5.29 7.21 8.47
CA ALA A 360 -6.11 6.24 7.76
C ALA A 360 -7.59 6.52 7.99
N SER A 361 -8.43 6.14 7.02
CA SER A 361 -9.89 6.24 7.10
C SER A 361 -10.47 5.71 8.42
N GLU A 362 -9.95 4.58 8.90
CA GLU A 362 -10.32 3.95 10.18
C GLU A 362 -9.98 4.77 11.43
N LEU A 363 -9.18 5.84 11.35
CA LEU A 363 -8.86 6.69 12.51
C LEU A 363 -9.49 8.08 12.42
N LEU A 364 -10.14 8.41 11.30
CA LEU A 364 -10.73 9.74 11.09
C LEU A 364 -11.76 10.15 12.16
N PRO A 365 -12.60 9.25 12.72
CA PRO A 365 -13.52 9.63 13.80
C PRO A 365 -12.84 10.17 15.06
N TRP A 366 -11.57 9.84 15.29
CA TRP A 366 -10.83 10.18 16.51
C TRP A 366 -9.77 11.26 16.31
N VAL A 367 -9.61 11.77 15.08
CA VAL A 367 -8.49 12.63 14.72
C VAL A 367 -8.45 13.95 15.51
N ASP A 368 -9.61 14.47 15.89
CA ASP A 368 -9.73 15.72 16.67
C ASP A 368 -9.40 15.54 18.16
N THR A 369 -9.20 14.29 18.61
CA THR A 369 -8.82 13.94 19.99
C THR A 369 -7.32 13.67 20.16
N VAL A 370 -6.55 13.80 19.08
CA VAL A 370 -5.13 13.44 19.06
C VAL A 370 -4.31 14.48 19.80
N ASP A 371 -3.62 14.03 20.84
CA ASP A 371 -2.54 14.78 21.49
C ASP A 371 -1.20 14.33 20.90
N PHE A 372 -0.60 15.19 20.08
CA PHE A 372 0.68 14.92 19.43
C PHE A 372 1.88 14.96 20.39
N GLU A 373 1.78 15.63 21.54
CA GLU A 373 2.85 15.66 22.52
C GLU A 373 2.92 14.33 23.28
N SER A 374 1.78 13.90 23.84
CA SER A 374 1.73 12.62 24.55
C SER A 374 1.65 11.41 23.61
N GLY A 375 1.29 11.63 22.35
CA GLY A 375 1.05 10.60 21.33
C GLY A 375 -0.23 9.81 21.56
N LYS A 376 -1.17 10.33 22.37
CA LYS A 376 -2.42 9.65 22.70
C LYS A 376 -3.52 10.05 21.73
N ILE A 377 -4.34 9.07 21.39
CA ILE A 377 -5.63 9.29 20.73
C ILE A 377 -6.68 8.93 21.77
N ASP A 378 -7.57 9.87 22.13
CA ASP A 378 -8.65 9.56 23.07
C ASP A 378 -9.76 8.81 22.35
N VAL A 379 -9.56 7.50 22.23
CA VAL A 379 -10.55 6.59 21.64
C VAL A 379 -11.80 6.42 22.51
N ASN A 380 -11.79 6.92 23.75
CA ASN A 380 -12.92 6.85 24.67
C ASN A 380 -13.93 7.99 24.46
N GLN A 381 -13.62 9.01 23.65
CA GLN A 381 -14.45 10.21 23.52
C GLN A 381 -15.57 10.14 22.46
N LEU A 382 -15.69 9.06 21.68
CA LEU A 382 -16.85 8.84 20.80
C LEU A 382 -17.42 7.44 20.97
N PHE A 383 -18.55 7.40 21.68
CA PHE A 383 -19.39 6.24 21.92
C PHE A 383 -19.87 5.64 20.59
N ILE A 384 -19.25 4.55 20.14
CA ILE A 384 -19.87 3.69 19.12
C ILE A 384 -20.87 2.82 19.85
N GLU A 385 -22.14 3.19 19.87
CA GLU A 385 -23.15 2.32 20.48
C GLU A 385 -23.14 0.94 19.80
N PRO A 386 -23.08 -0.18 20.56
CA PRO A 386 -23.17 -1.50 19.98
C PRO A 386 -24.46 -1.62 19.17
N LYS A 387 -24.34 -1.93 17.88
CA LYS A 387 -25.49 -2.07 17.00
C LYS A 387 -25.88 -3.54 16.90
N LEU A 388 -27.08 -3.90 17.33
CA LEU A 388 -27.65 -5.20 17.04
C LEU A 388 -27.83 -5.33 15.52
N VAL A 389 -27.14 -6.31 14.93
CA VAL A 389 -27.18 -6.61 13.49
C VAL A 389 -28.35 -7.56 13.22
N GLU A 390 -28.41 -8.64 13.97
CA GLU A 390 -29.49 -9.63 13.92
C GLU A 390 -29.52 -10.47 15.19
N VAL A 391 -30.64 -11.15 15.41
CA VAL A 391 -30.78 -12.20 16.41
C VAL A 391 -30.88 -13.52 15.67
N LYS A 392 -29.99 -14.46 15.98
CA LYS A 392 -29.98 -15.79 15.37
C LYS A 392 -29.89 -16.84 16.47
N ASP A 393 -30.89 -17.71 16.50
CA ASP A 393 -31.07 -18.70 17.57
C ASP A 393 -31.06 -18.02 18.95
N ASN A 394 -30.24 -18.50 19.89
CA ASN A 394 -30.07 -17.92 21.22
C ASN A 394 -28.90 -16.91 21.30
N MET A 395 -28.57 -16.22 20.20
CA MET A 395 -27.45 -15.27 20.13
C MET A 395 -27.86 -13.94 19.53
N ASN A 396 -27.29 -12.87 20.09
CA ASN A 396 -27.28 -11.55 19.47
C ASN A 396 -26.01 -11.39 18.64
N ILE A 397 -26.15 -11.07 17.36
CA ILE A 397 -25.03 -10.65 16.52
C ILE A 397 -24.96 -9.13 16.55
N ILE A 398 -23.85 -8.61 17.07
CA ILE A 398 -23.69 -7.20 17.41
C ILE A 398 -22.46 -6.67 16.68
N TYR A 399 -22.59 -5.53 16.02
CA TYR A 399 -21.46 -4.81 15.46
C TYR A 399 -21.00 -3.75 16.45
N TYR A 400 -19.74 -3.82 16.87
CA TYR A 400 -19.15 -2.89 17.83
C TYR A 400 -17.65 -2.73 17.55
N ALA A 401 -17.17 -1.48 17.53
CA ALA A 401 -15.77 -1.12 17.36
C ALA A 401 -15.04 -1.77 16.16
N GLY A 402 -15.74 -2.00 15.04
CA GLY A 402 -15.14 -2.60 13.83
C GLY A 402 -15.20 -4.12 13.77
N TYR A 403 -15.85 -4.77 14.74
CA TYR A 403 -15.98 -6.22 14.83
C TYR A 403 -17.44 -6.63 14.93
N TYR A 404 -17.74 -7.80 14.39
CA TYR A 404 -18.96 -8.54 14.66
C TYR A 404 -18.72 -9.48 15.84
N ILE A 405 -19.61 -9.39 16.82
CA ILE A 405 -19.59 -10.14 18.07
C ILE A 405 -20.87 -10.97 18.11
N ALA A 406 -20.75 -12.28 18.31
CA ALA A 406 -21.87 -13.13 18.67
C ALA A 406 -21.90 -13.31 20.18
N ALA A 407 -23.00 -12.88 20.80
CA ALA A 407 -23.23 -12.94 22.24
C ALA A 407 -24.43 -13.85 22.57
N PRO A 408 -24.21 -15.02 23.21
CA PRO A 408 -25.29 -15.87 23.68
C PRO A 408 -26.17 -15.19 24.72
N HIS A 409 -27.49 -15.37 24.62
CA HIS A 409 -28.46 -14.85 25.60
C HIS A 409 -28.24 -15.40 27.01
N SER A 410 -27.64 -16.59 27.11
CA SER A 410 -27.27 -17.21 28.39
C SER A 410 -26.23 -16.42 29.20
N LEU A 411 -25.52 -15.48 28.57
CA LEU A 411 -24.57 -14.59 29.26
C LEU A 411 -25.27 -13.45 30.03
N GLY A 412 -26.59 -13.29 29.85
CA GLY A 412 -27.34 -12.20 30.48
C GLY A 412 -26.99 -10.84 29.90
N SER A 413 -27.24 -9.78 30.67
CA SER A 413 -26.92 -8.41 30.26
C SER A 413 -25.42 -8.19 30.27
N LEU A 414 -24.86 -7.79 29.12
CA LEU A 414 -23.44 -7.55 28.95
C LEU A 414 -23.20 -6.12 28.47
N ASP A 415 -22.37 -5.38 29.20
CA ASP A 415 -21.89 -4.09 28.72
C ASP A 415 -20.64 -4.28 27.85
N LEU A 416 -20.84 -4.30 26.54
CA LEU A 416 -19.76 -4.45 25.55
C LEU A 416 -18.71 -3.33 25.60
N ARG A 417 -18.99 -2.22 26.29
CA ARG A 417 -18.08 -1.07 26.43
C ARG A 417 -17.02 -1.30 27.50
N THR A 418 -17.27 -2.21 28.45
CA THR A 418 -16.39 -2.43 29.61
C THR A 418 -15.99 -3.90 29.80
N VAL A 419 -16.54 -4.80 28.98
CA VAL A 419 -16.28 -6.23 29.09
C VAL A 419 -14.83 -6.57 28.74
N ASP A 420 -14.16 -7.32 29.62
CA ASP A 420 -12.97 -8.08 29.23
C ASP A 420 -13.42 -9.39 28.56
N PHE A 421 -13.30 -9.43 27.24
CA PHE A 421 -13.69 -10.57 26.41
C PHE A 421 -13.05 -11.90 26.84
N LYS A 422 -11.89 -11.88 27.53
CA LYS A 422 -11.23 -13.11 28.01
C LYS A 422 -12.01 -13.82 29.11
N ASN A 423 -12.86 -13.09 29.84
CA ASN A 423 -13.65 -13.64 30.95
C ASN A 423 -14.96 -14.30 30.49
N TYR A 424 -15.28 -14.22 29.19
CA TYR A 424 -16.53 -14.71 28.62
C TYR A 424 -16.23 -15.65 27.45
N PRO A 425 -15.89 -16.93 27.72
CA PRO A 425 -15.50 -17.89 26.69
C PRO A 425 -16.61 -18.20 25.67
N GLY A 426 -17.86 -17.80 25.94
CA GLY A 426 -18.99 -17.91 25.00
C GLY A 426 -19.08 -16.78 23.97
N LEU A 427 -18.27 -15.72 24.06
CA LEU A 427 -18.27 -14.62 23.08
C LEU A 427 -17.39 -14.97 21.87
N VAL A 428 -17.95 -14.86 20.67
CA VAL A 428 -17.20 -15.03 19.41
C VAL A 428 -17.04 -13.68 18.73
N CYS A 429 -15.81 -13.24 18.48
CA CYS A 429 -15.52 -11.92 17.91
C CYS A 429 -14.71 -12.01 16.60
N ARG A 430 -15.12 -11.33 15.53
CA ARG A 430 -14.48 -11.33 14.20
C ARG A 430 -14.59 -9.98 13.49
N ILE A 431 -13.63 -9.69 12.62
CA ILE A 431 -13.63 -8.44 11.81
C ILE A 431 -14.69 -8.49 10.69
N LYS A 432 -14.94 -9.68 10.13
CA LYS A 432 -15.93 -9.88 9.06
C LYS A 432 -17.10 -10.70 9.56
N TYR A 433 -18.31 -10.31 9.16
CA TYR A 433 -19.54 -11.02 9.49
C TYR A 433 -19.53 -12.45 8.94
N GLU A 434 -19.08 -12.67 7.70
CA GLU A 434 -19.00 -14.00 7.08
C GLU A 434 -18.11 -14.99 7.87
N ASP A 435 -17.00 -14.50 8.43
CA ASP A 435 -16.09 -15.29 9.27
C ASP A 435 -16.74 -15.65 10.62
N LEU A 436 -17.52 -14.72 11.18
CA LEU A 436 -18.32 -14.97 12.38
C LEU A 436 -19.34 -16.08 12.10
N MET A 437 -20.12 -15.93 11.03
CA MET A 437 -21.16 -16.89 10.66
C MET A 437 -20.60 -18.28 10.37
N SER A 438 -19.47 -18.36 9.66
CA SER A 438 -18.79 -19.62 9.36
C SER A 438 -18.29 -20.34 10.61
N GLN A 439 -17.97 -19.60 11.67
CA GLN A 439 -17.56 -20.18 12.94
C GLN A 439 -18.75 -20.59 13.81
N LEU A 440 -19.85 -19.82 13.80
CA LEU A 440 -21.07 -20.19 14.51
C LEU A 440 -21.64 -21.51 13.97
N ILE A 441 -21.63 -21.70 12.64
CA ILE A 441 -22.04 -22.97 12.01
C ILE A 441 -21.20 -24.17 12.50
N LYS A 442 -19.94 -23.95 12.88
CA LYS A 442 -19.07 -25.02 13.41
C LYS A 442 -19.27 -25.30 14.89
N LEU A 443 -19.89 -24.37 15.62
CA LEU A 443 -20.11 -24.48 17.06
C LEU A 443 -21.45 -25.15 17.42
N GLY A 444 -22.30 -25.41 16.42
CA GLY A 444 -23.62 -26.02 16.58
C GLY A 444 -24.70 -24.97 16.52
#